data_AF-A0A7L8SCE4-F1
#
_entry.id   AF-A0A7L8SCE4-F1
#
_cell.length_a   1.000
_cell.length_b   1.000
_cell.length_c   1.000
_cell.angle_alpha   90.00
_cell.angle_beta   90.00
_cell.angle_gamma   90.00
#
_symmetry.space_group_name_H-M   'P 1'
#
loop_
_entity.id
_entity.type
_entity.pdbx_description
1 polymer ?
#
loop_
_entity_poly.entity_id
_entity_poly.type
_entity_poly.pdbx_seq_one_letter_code
_entity_poly.pdbx_strand_id
1 'polypeptide(L)'
;MPLLRGRRSLWHRTDLKGLRAIVADGAIKPNDGSLPSSYETSIDIGHAGYRLGGVCLFDFDTAPLDDVHWAAQHWHQFLSCFHPATVVLELNRQNLAAGALIEQDGPSWKPPPHQPPGSRSPHYPRWIPHVEAWYKGPIQLGAVSRILVFRAFSGDKYEEVGAVDNAVTTVERLAAEWAADDEKTSSGHMHGLRAAMLAAHRRHFG
;
A
#
# COMPACT_ATOMS: atom_id res chain seq x y z
N MET A 1 10.84 9.93 5.53
CA MET A 1 10.67 9.31 6.86
C MET A 1 9.76 10.06 7.84
N PRO A 2 9.85 11.41 7.98
CA PRO A 2 9.03 12.15 8.95
C PRO A 2 7.51 12.08 8.71
N LEU A 3 7.07 11.76 7.49
CA LEU A 3 5.66 11.74 7.15
C LEU A 3 4.88 10.63 7.88
N LEU A 4 5.48 9.44 7.99
CA LEU A 4 4.80 8.24 8.50
C LEU A 4 5.19 7.87 9.94
N ARG A 5 6.20 8.54 10.51
CA ARG A 5 6.73 8.32 11.86
C ARG A 5 6.69 9.60 12.69
N GLY A 6 6.61 9.47 14.01
CA GLY A 6 6.47 10.52 15.02
C GLY A 6 5.03 10.89 15.32
N ARG A 7 4.03 10.12 14.85
CA ARG A 7 2.63 10.54 14.81
C ARG A 7 1.70 9.77 15.75
N ARG A 8 2.22 8.75 16.42
CA ARG A 8 1.47 7.77 17.22
C ARG A 8 0.30 7.16 16.43
N SER A 9 0.51 6.97 15.14
CA SER A 9 -0.52 6.55 14.19
C SER A 9 -0.21 5.16 13.64
N LEU A 10 -1.24 4.51 13.12
CA LEU A 10 -1.11 3.29 12.34
C LEU A 10 -1.51 3.60 10.91
N TRP A 11 -0.98 2.86 9.95
CA TRP A 11 -1.22 3.14 8.54
C TRP A 11 -1.86 1.93 7.86
N HIS A 12 -2.87 2.16 7.04
CA HIS A 12 -3.44 1.14 6.18
C HIS A 12 -3.24 1.53 4.71
N ARG A 13 -2.75 0.61 3.89
CA ARG A 13 -2.56 0.85 2.45
C ARG A 13 -3.63 0.13 1.65
N THR A 14 -4.18 0.82 0.65
CA THR A 14 -5.19 0.28 -0.26
C THR A 14 -5.07 0.92 -1.65
N ASP A 15 -5.83 0.42 -2.61
CA ASP A 15 -5.97 1.00 -3.95
C ASP A 15 -7.27 1.82 -4.03
N LEU A 16 -7.55 2.42 -5.20
CA LEU A 16 -8.79 3.19 -5.41
C LEU A 16 -10.04 2.32 -5.24
N LYS A 17 -10.01 1.06 -5.68
CA LYS A 17 -11.14 0.13 -5.53
C LYS A 17 -11.41 -0.18 -4.06
N GLY A 18 -10.36 -0.44 -3.29
CA GLY A 18 -10.42 -0.68 -1.86
C GLY A 18 -10.90 0.55 -1.09
N LEU A 19 -10.46 1.76 -1.45
CA LEU A 19 -11.00 2.99 -0.86
C LEU A 19 -12.51 3.11 -1.09
N ARG A 20 -13.01 2.87 -2.31
CA ARG A 20 -14.46 2.87 -2.60
C ARG A 20 -15.21 1.88 -1.72
N ALA A 21 -14.68 0.66 -1.57
CA ALA A 21 -15.29 -0.36 -0.72
C ALA A 21 -15.31 0.05 0.75
N ILE A 22 -14.20 0.57 1.29
CA ILE A 22 -14.08 1.04 2.67
C ILE A 22 -15.10 2.14 2.97
N VAL A 23 -15.27 3.11 2.06
CA VAL A 23 -16.24 4.18 2.22
C VAL A 23 -17.67 3.66 2.15
N ALA A 24 -17.98 2.78 1.20
CA ALA A 24 -19.31 2.17 1.08
C ALA A 24 -19.69 1.32 2.29
N ASP A 25 -18.72 0.60 2.86
CA ASP A 25 -18.90 -0.28 4.02
C ASP A 25 -18.88 0.48 5.36
N GLY A 26 -18.39 1.72 5.39
CA GLY A 26 -18.17 2.49 6.61
C GLY A 26 -17.04 1.93 7.50
N ALA A 27 -16.26 0.98 7.01
CA ALA A 27 -15.18 0.33 7.76
C ALA A 27 -14.14 -0.32 6.84
N ILE A 28 -12.91 -0.42 7.34
CA ILE A 28 -11.86 -1.29 6.79
C ILE A 28 -12.13 -2.69 7.33
N LYS A 29 -12.58 -3.60 6.46
CA LYS A 29 -12.90 -4.98 6.84
C LYS A 29 -11.65 -5.85 6.90
N PRO A 30 -11.60 -6.84 7.80
CA PRO A 30 -10.54 -7.85 7.80
C PRO A 30 -10.51 -8.62 6.49
N ASN A 31 -9.35 -9.18 6.16
CA ASN A 31 -9.28 -10.20 5.14
C ASN A 31 -9.65 -11.56 5.74
N ASP A 32 -10.93 -11.87 5.74
CA ASP A 32 -11.51 -13.13 6.23
C ASP A 32 -11.77 -14.15 5.11
N GLY A 33 -11.25 -13.90 3.90
CA GLY A 33 -11.49 -14.71 2.71
C GLY A 33 -12.77 -14.36 1.94
N SER A 34 -13.57 -13.39 2.42
CA SER A 34 -14.71 -12.85 1.65
C SER A 34 -14.30 -11.87 0.55
N LEU A 35 -13.07 -11.37 0.58
CA LEU A 35 -12.54 -10.46 -0.43
C LEU A 35 -12.27 -11.23 -1.75
N PRO A 36 -12.61 -10.68 -2.92
CA PRO A 36 -12.27 -11.26 -4.22
C PRO A 36 -10.80 -11.64 -4.31
N SER A 37 -10.45 -12.76 -4.98
CA SER A 37 -9.05 -13.18 -5.13
C SER A 37 -8.16 -12.18 -5.89
N SER A 38 -8.76 -11.17 -6.52
CA SER A 38 -8.06 -10.05 -7.14
C SER A 38 -7.48 -9.06 -6.12
N TYR A 39 -7.95 -9.08 -4.86
CA TYR A 39 -7.20 -8.46 -3.78
C TYR A 39 -6.00 -9.36 -3.54
N GLU A 40 -4.80 -8.86 -3.82
CA GLU A 40 -3.49 -9.56 -3.71
C GLU A 40 -3.22 -10.17 -2.30
N THR A 41 -4.17 -10.03 -1.39
CA THR A 41 -4.23 -10.63 -0.07
C THR A 41 -4.81 -12.05 -0.06
N SER A 42 -5.23 -12.60 -1.20
CA SER A 42 -5.91 -13.91 -1.24
C SER A 42 -4.96 -15.11 -1.23
N ILE A 43 -5.11 -15.93 -0.18
CA ILE A 43 -4.77 -17.37 -0.04
C ILE A 43 -3.31 -17.80 -0.27
N ASP A 44 -2.65 -17.39 -1.36
CA ASP A 44 -1.38 -17.98 -1.82
C ASP A 44 -0.12 -17.38 -1.18
N ILE A 45 -0.22 -16.23 -0.51
CA ILE A 45 0.97 -15.51 0.00
C ILE A 45 1.17 -15.68 1.52
N GLY A 46 0.36 -16.49 2.23
CA GLY A 46 0.64 -16.76 3.66
C GLY A 46 0.71 -15.52 4.56
N HIS A 47 0.18 -14.37 4.11
CA HIS A 47 0.15 -13.14 4.88
C HIS A 47 -0.52 -13.38 6.23
N ALA A 48 0.13 -12.95 7.31
CA ALA A 48 -0.38 -13.08 8.66
C ALA A 48 -1.78 -12.47 8.81
N GLY A 49 -2.10 -11.37 8.10
CA GLY A 49 -3.44 -10.78 8.08
C GLY A 49 -4.56 -11.73 7.65
N TYR A 50 -4.34 -12.57 6.62
CA TYR A 50 -5.32 -13.57 6.17
C TYR A 50 -5.52 -14.67 7.23
N ARG A 51 -4.44 -15.15 7.85
CA ARG A 51 -4.52 -16.21 8.88
C ARG A 51 -5.07 -15.73 10.21
N LEU A 52 -4.83 -14.46 10.55
CA LEU A 52 -5.27 -13.84 11.79
C LEU A 52 -6.67 -13.23 11.67
N GLY A 53 -7.28 -13.25 10.47
CA GLY A 53 -8.60 -12.65 10.23
C GLY A 53 -8.61 -11.18 10.60
N GLY A 54 -7.56 -10.44 10.23
CA GLY A 54 -7.31 -9.07 10.64
C GLY A 54 -7.11 -8.09 9.49
N VAL A 55 -7.15 -6.81 9.81
CA VAL A 55 -6.72 -5.72 8.92
C VAL A 55 -5.20 -5.59 9.02
N CYS A 56 -4.52 -5.58 7.87
CA CYS A 56 -3.09 -5.30 7.78
C CYS A 56 -2.83 -3.80 7.99
N LEU A 57 -1.99 -3.49 8.96
CA LEU A 57 -1.58 -2.15 9.35
C LEU A 57 -0.05 -2.03 9.35
N PHE A 58 0.44 -0.80 9.38
CA PHE A 58 1.87 -0.49 9.51
C PHE A 58 2.10 0.47 10.66
N ASP A 59 3.00 0.09 11.56
CA ASP A 59 3.44 0.83 12.73
C ASP A 59 4.90 1.25 12.57
N PHE A 60 5.10 2.47 12.08
CA PHE A 60 6.45 3.03 11.97
C PHE A 60 6.91 3.71 13.26
N ASP A 61 6.03 3.85 14.25
CA ASP A 61 6.29 4.61 15.47
C ASP A 61 6.97 3.76 16.54
N THR A 62 6.41 2.57 16.80
CA THR A 62 6.91 1.66 17.83
C THR A 62 8.06 0.78 17.34
N ALA A 63 8.13 0.53 16.03
CA ALA A 63 9.17 -0.30 15.45
C ALA A 63 10.58 0.29 15.67
N PRO A 64 11.60 -0.54 15.92
CA PRO A 64 13.00 -0.11 15.98
C PRO A 64 13.40 0.73 14.76
N LEU A 65 14.34 1.66 14.94
CA LEU A 65 14.74 2.56 13.86
C LEU A 65 15.39 1.80 12.69
N ASP A 66 16.18 0.79 12.98
CA ASP A 66 16.82 -0.06 11.97
C ASP A 66 15.78 -0.79 11.10
N ASP A 67 14.71 -1.29 11.71
CA ASP A 67 13.60 -1.97 11.03
C ASP A 67 12.83 -1.00 10.11
N VAL A 68 12.62 0.23 10.57
CA VAL A 68 12.03 1.29 9.74
C VAL A 68 12.95 1.66 8.58
N HIS A 69 14.26 1.76 8.79
CA HIS A 69 15.23 2.03 7.74
C HIS A 69 15.30 0.89 6.72
N TRP A 70 15.24 -0.35 7.18
CA TRP A 70 15.20 -1.51 6.31
C TRP A 70 13.91 -1.54 5.48
N ALA A 71 12.75 -1.32 6.11
CA ALA A 71 11.47 -1.18 5.41
C ALA A 71 11.50 -0.01 4.40
N ALA A 72 12.20 1.08 4.71
CA ALA A 72 12.36 2.25 3.83
C ALA A 72 13.00 1.93 2.48
N GLN A 73 13.88 0.92 2.41
CA GLN A 73 14.49 0.49 1.15
C GLN A 73 13.46 -0.01 0.12
N HIS A 74 12.29 -0.42 0.60
CA HIS A 74 11.20 -0.96 -0.20
C HIS A 74 9.97 -0.05 -0.19
N TRP A 75 10.09 1.19 0.27
CA TRP A 75 8.96 2.11 0.35
C TRP A 75 8.32 2.41 -1.00
N HIS A 76 9.06 2.34 -2.10
CA HIS A 76 8.43 2.44 -3.42
C HIS A 76 7.38 1.35 -3.65
N GLN A 77 7.60 0.13 -3.12
CA GLN A 77 6.62 -0.97 -3.19
C GLN A 77 5.45 -0.73 -2.24
N PHE A 78 5.66 -0.01 -1.14
CA PHE A 78 4.60 0.33 -0.21
C PHE A 78 3.76 1.51 -0.72
N LEU A 79 4.41 2.63 -1.06
CA LEU A 79 3.82 3.91 -1.38
C LEU A 79 3.41 4.04 -2.84
N SER A 80 3.88 3.19 -3.75
CA SER A 80 3.57 3.33 -5.17
C SER A 80 3.23 2.00 -5.84
N CYS A 81 2.66 1.07 -5.06
CA CYS A 81 2.29 -0.28 -5.49
C CYS A 81 1.20 -0.30 -6.57
N PHE A 82 0.21 0.57 -6.42
CA PHE A 82 -1.00 0.58 -7.22
C PHE A 82 -0.95 1.67 -8.28
N HIS A 83 -1.35 1.32 -9.51
CA HIS A 83 -1.50 2.26 -10.62
C HIS A 83 -2.98 2.63 -10.81
N PRO A 84 -3.32 3.90 -11.05
CA PRO A 84 -2.42 5.07 -11.12
C PRO A 84 -2.05 5.68 -9.76
N ALA A 85 -2.72 5.24 -8.68
CA ALA A 85 -2.56 5.81 -7.35
C ALA A 85 -2.60 4.75 -6.25
N THR A 86 -1.73 4.91 -5.26
CA THR A 86 -1.75 4.17 -3.99
C THR A 86 -2.35 5.06 -2.90
N VAL A 87 -3.31 4.53 -2.15
CA VAL A 87 -3.97 5.24 -1.05
C VAL A 87 -3.43 4.73 0.27
N VAL A 88 -3.08 5.64 1.17
CA VAL A 88 -2.61 5.33 2.53
C VAL A 88 -3.48 6.09 3.53
N LEU A 89 -4.16 5.35 4.39
CA LEU A 89 -5.03 5.86 5.44
C LEU A 89 -4.23 5.94 6.75
N GLU A 90 -4.18 7.11 7.36
CA GLU A 90 -3.69 7.28 8.73
C GLU A 90 -4.82 6.95 9.71
N LEU A 91 -4.54 6.09 10.68
CA LEU A 91 -5.45 5.69 11.74
C LEU A 91 -4.97 6.24 13.07
N ASN A 92 -5.85 6.92 13.79
CA ASN A 92 -5.59 7.33 15.16
C ASN A 92 -5.63 6.09 16.07
N ARG A 93 -4.48 5.70 16.63
CA ARG A 93 -4.36 4.55 17.52
C ARG A 93 -5.32 4.61 18.71
N GLN A 94 -5.63 5.80 19.21
CA GLN A 94 -6.54 5.97 20.36
C GLN A 94 -7.99 5.63 20.02
N ASN A 95 -8.36 5.64 18.74
CA ASN A 95 -9.70 5.29 18.26
C ASN A 95 -9.84 3.79 17.98
N LEU A 96 -8.78 2.99 18.22
CA LEU A 96 -8.78 1.54 18.04
C LEU A 96 -9.01 0.84 19.38
N ALA A 97 -9.71 -0.30 19.35
CA ALA A 97 -9.99 -1.05 20.56
C ALA A 97 -8.71 -1.60 21.20
N ALA A 98 -8.53 -1.36 22.49
CA ALA A 98 -7.41 -1.90 23.26
C ALA A 98 -7.40 -3.44 23.19
N GLY A 99 -6.23 -4.03 22.93
CA GLY A 99 -6.05 -5.50 22.85
C GLY A 99 -6.45 -6.16 21.52
N ALA A 100 -6.99 -5.40 20.56
CA ALA A 100 -7.26 -5.90 19.21
C ALA A 100 -6.05 -5.76 18.27
N LEU A 101 -5.09 -4.89 18.61
CA LEU A 101 -3.83 -4.75 17.89
C LEU A 101 -2.86 -5.87 18.28
N ILE A 102 -2.31 -6.53 17.26
CA ILE A 102 -1.26 -7.53 17.34
C ILE A 102 -0.04 -6.91 16.66
N GLU A 103 0.98 -6.60 17.44
CA GLU A 103 2.27 -6.13 16.93
C GLU A 103 3.20 -7.33 16.70
N GLN A 104 4.22 -7.18 15.85
CA GLN A 104 5.26 -8.21 15.73
C GLN A 104 6.17 -8.20 16.96
N ASP A 105 6.35 -9.37 17.59
CA ASP A 105 7.26 -9.53 18.71
C ASP A 105 8.74 -9.50 18.25
N GLY A 106 9.40 -8.35 18.43
CA GLY A 106 10.85 -8.22 18.56
C GLY A 106 11.73 -8.37 17.29
N PRO A 107 13.06 -8.19 17.43
CA PRO A 107 14.01 -8.03 16.31
C PRO A 107 14.31 -9.33 15.53
N SER A 108 13.66 -10.43 15.88
CA SER A 108 13.81 -11.70 15.15
C SER A 108 12.46 -12.03 14.55
N TRP A 109 12.27 -11.67 13.28
CA TRP A 109 11.17 -12.23 12.50
C TRP A 109 11.21 -13.75 12.65
N LYS A 110 10.19 -14.30 13.29
CA LYS A 110 9.99 -15.74 13.33
C LYS A 110 9.05 -16.06 12.17
N PRO A 111 9.47 -16.90 11.20
CA PRO A 111 8.48 -17.49 10.31
C PRO A 111 7.40 -18.09 11.21
N PRO A 112 6.13 -17.85 10.90
CA PRO A 112 5.04 -18.36 11.70
C PRO A 112 5.14 -19.90 11.73
N PRO A 113 4.77 -20.54 12.85
CA PRO A 113 5.03 -21.96 13.09
C PRO A 113 4.32 -22.92 12.11
N HIS A 114 3.32 -22.42 11.37
CA HIS A 114 2.57 -23.20 10.39
C HIS A 114 3.01 -22.91 8.95
N GLN A 115 3.75 -23.86 8.37
CA GLN A 115 3.65 -24.15 6.93
C GLN A 115 2.30 -24.83 6.68
N PRO A 116 1.45 -24.35 5.75
CA PRO A 116 0.28 -25.11 5.36
C PRO A 116 0.72 -26.47 4.78
N PRO A 117 0.18 -27.60 5.28
CA PRO A 117 0.56 -28.92 4.79
C PRO A 117 0.21 -29.02 3.30
N GLY A 118 1.24 -29.15 2.45
CA GLY A 118 1.10 -29.32 1.00
C GLY A 118 1.75 -28.26 0.13
N SER A 119 2.20 -27.12 0.68
CA SER A 119 2.91 -26.11 -0.13
C SER A 119 4.35 -26.56 -0.42
N ARG A 120 4.56 -27.26 -1.55
CA ARG A 120 5.90 -27.51 -2.12
C ARG A 120 6.52 -26.26 -2.75
N SER A 121 5.94 -25.08 -2.52
CA SER A 121 6.31 -23.86 -3.20
C SER A 121 7.20 -22.97 -2.32
N PRO A 122 8.39 -22.54 -2.78
CA PRO A 122 9.28 -21.63 -2.06
C PRO A 122 8.81 -20.17 -2.06
N HIS A 123 7.52 -19.91 -2.35
CA HIS A 123 6.92 -18.58 -2.46
C HIS A 123 6.40 -18.02 -1.13
N TYR A 124 6.99 -18.42 0.00
CA TYR A 124 6.79 -17.69 1.24
C TYR A 124 7.20 -16.22 1.02
N PRO A 125 6.39 -15.21 1.39
CA PRO A 125 6.81 -13.83 1.21
C PRO A 125 8.00 -13.63 2.14
N ARG A 126 9.20 -13.53 1.55
CA ARG A 126 10.47 -13.30 2.28
C ARG A 126 10.55 -11.89 2.88
N TRP A 127 9.42 -11.17 2.90
CA TRP A 127 9.38 -9.74 3.10
C TRP A 127 8.05 -9.35 3.76
N ILE A 128 7.84 -9.82 4.98
CA ILE A 128 6.84 -9.22 5.87
C ILE A 128 7.60 -8.10 6.61
N PRO A 129 7.26 -6.82 6.41
CA PRO A 129 8.00 -5.72 7.04
C PRO A 129 7.90 -5.86 8.57
N HIS A 130 9.01 -5.64 9.28
CA HIS A 130 9.05 -5.58 10.76
C HIS A 130 8.14 -4.48 11.35
N VAL A 131 7.71 -3.55 10.50
CA VAL A 131 6.74 -2.49 10.81
C VAL A 131 5.29 -2.94 10.61
N GLU A 132 5.01 -4.17 10.17
CA GLU A 132 3.63 -4.64 9.99
C GLU A 132 2.99 -4.99 11.34
N ALA A 133 1.75 -4.53 11.51
CA ALA A 133 0.88 -4.87 12.63
C ALA A 133 -0.48 -5.36 12.10
N TRP A 134 -1.24 -6.04 12.94
CA TRP A 134 -2.56 -6.57 12.56
C TRP A 134 -3.61 -6.14 13.56
N TYR A 135 -4.77 -5.72 13.06
CA TYR A 135 -5.90 -5.37 13.90
C TYR A 135 -7.02 -6.39 13.74
N LYS A 136 -7.46 -6.99 14.84
CA LYS A 136 -8.54 -7.99 14.84
C LYS A 136 -9.90 -7.30 14.65
N GLY A 137 -10.65 -7.75 13.65
CA GLY A 137 -11.98 -7.22 13.35
C GLY A 137 -11.97 -5.93 12.52
N PRO A 138 -13.14 -5.41 12.15
CA PRO A 138 -13.26 -4.24 11.30
C PRO A 138 -12.81 -2.96 12.01
N ILE A 139 -12.14 -2.07 11.28
CA ILE A 139 -11.78 -0.72 11.74
C ILE A 139 -12.80 0.26 11.20
N GLN A 140 -13.54 0.92 12.08
CA GLN A 140 -14.56 1.89 11.68
C GLN A 140 -13.92 3.09 10.98
N LEU A 141 -14.59 3.63 9.97
CA LEU A 141 -14.08 4.75 9.17
C LEU A 141 -13.75 6.00 9.99
N GLY A 142 -14.44 6.20 11.12
CA GLY A 142 -14.15 7.28 12.08
C GLY A 142 -12.78 7.17 12.79
N ALA A 143 -12.07 6.05 12.66
CA ALA A 143 -10.70 5.92 13.12
C ALA A 143 -9.68 6.53 12.15
N VAL A 144 -10.06 6.79 10.89
CA VAL A 144 -9.20 7.41 9.87
C VAL A 144 -9.08 8.91 10.16
N SER A 145 -7.87 9.36 10.44
CA SER A 145 -7.57 10.77 10.69
C SER A 145 -7.17 11.54 9.43
N ARG A 146 -6.47 10.89 8.50
CA ARG A 146 -5.98 11.50 7.25
C ARG A 146 -5.88 10.48 6.13
N ILE A 147 -5.93 10.95 4.90
CA ILE A 147 -5.76 10.14 3.69
C ILE A 147 -4.64 10.75 2.86
N LEU A 148 -3.63 9.94 2.54
CA LEU A 148 -2.53 10.31 1.65
C LEU A 148 -2.67 9.53 0.35
N VAL A 149 -2.48 10.20 -0.77
CA VAL A 149 -2.55 9.60 -2.10
C VAL A 149 -1.21 9.78 -2.78
N PHE A 150 -0.58 8.67 -3.13
CA PHE A 150 0.74 8.64 -3.77
C PHE A 150 0.58 8.27 -5.23
N ARG A 151 1.28 8.99 -6.11
CA ARG A 151 1.31 8.67 -7.54
C ARG A 151 2.18 7.45 -7.78
N ALA A 152 1.70 6.53 -8.60
CA ALA A 152 2.48 5.36 -9.02
C ALA A 152 3.85 5.76 -9.57
N PHE A 153 4.89 5.01 -9.22
CA PHE A 153 6.28 5.20 -9.66
C PHE A 153 6.92 6.56 -9.36
N SER A 154 6.27 7.43 -8.60
CA SER A 154 6.79 8.77 -8.29
C SER A 154 7.65 8.81 -7.02
N GLY A 155 7.69 7.72 -6.25
CA GLY A 155 8.57 7.51 -5.09
C GLY A 155 8.21 8.33 -3.83
N ASP A 156 7.96 9.63 -3.98
CA ASP A 156 7.81 10.57 -2.87
C ASP A 156 6.71 11.63 -3.05
N LYS A 157 6.08 11.73 -4.23
CA LYS A 157 5.00 12.69 -4.46
C LYS A 157 3.68 12.16 -3.92
N TYR A 158 3.09 12.92 -3.02
CA TYR A 158 1.78 12.63 -2.46
C TYR A 158 0.92 13.89 -2.35
N GLU A 159 -0.39 13.67 -2.34
CA GLU A 159 -1.38 14.67 -2.01
C GLU A 159 -2.09 14.23 -0.72
N GLU A 160 -2.29 15.16 0.21
CA GLU A 160 -3.17 14.93 1.36
C GLU A 160 -4.61 15.23 0.93
N VAL A 161 -5.47 14.23 1.07
CA VAL A 161 -6.91 14.35 0.79
C VAL A 161 -7.61 14.64 2.10
N GLY A 162 -8.47 15.66 2.07
CA GLY A 162 -9.21 16.16 3.22
C GLY A 162 -10.26 15.17 3.75
N ALA A 163 -11.41 15.69 4.20
CA ALA A 163 -12.44 14.88 4.84
C ALA A 163 -12.84 13.62 4.03
N VAL A 164 -13.04 12.51 4.74
CA VAL A 164 -13.32 11.19 4.16
C VAL A 164 -14.54 11.22 3.24
N ASP A 165 -15.54 12.04 3.54
CA ASP A 165 -16.80 12.16 2.78
C ASP A 165 -16.58 12.52 1.30
N ASN A 166 -15.51 13.25 0.99
CA ASN A 166 -15.17 13.63 -0.39
C ASN A 166 -13.91 12.93 -0.91
N ALA A 167 -13.38 11.97 -0.14
CA ALA A 167 -12.09 11.36 -0.43
C ALA A 167 -12.12 10.59 -1.75
N VAL A 168 -13.16 9.78 -1.98
CA VAL A 168 -13.29 8.97 -3.22
C VAL A 168 -13.23 9.87 -4.44
N THR A 169 -14.10 10.87 -4.55
CA THR A 169 -14.14 11.80 -5.69
C THR A 169 -12.80 12.50 -5.90
N THR A 170 -12.14 12.91 -4.83
CA THR A 170 -10.83 13.60 -4.91
C THR A 170 -9.74 12.65 -5.40
N VAL A 171 -9.68 11.43 -4.86
CA VAL A 171 -8.69 10.42 -5.25
C VAL A 171 -8.93 9.99 -6.70
N GLU A 172 -10.18 9.82 -7.13
CA GLU A 172 -10.54 9.50 -8.52
C GLU A 172 -10.07 10.57 -9.49
N ARG A 173 -10.28 11.85 -9.16
CA ARG A 173 -9.81 12.97 -9.97
C ARG A 173 -8.28 12.93 -10.10
N LEU A 174 -7.55 12.81 -8.98
CA LEU A 174 -6.09 12.73 -8.98
C LEU A 174 -5.59 11.52 -9.79
N ALA A 175 -6.20 10.36 -9.59
CA ALA A 175 -5.91 9.13 -10.32
C ALA A 175 -6.07 9.31 -11.84
N ALA A 176 -7.17 9.95 -12.27
CA ALA A 176 -7.44 10.23 -13.68
C ALA A 176 -6.44 11.24 -14.28
N GLU A 177 -6.12 12.32 -13.55
CA GLU A 177 -5.11 13.30 -13.95
C GLU A 177 -3.74 12.65 -14.13
N TRP A 178 -3.30 11.83 -13.18
CA TRP A 178 -2.00 11.16 -13.27
C TRP A 178 -1.95 10.09 -14.35
N ALA A 179 -3.03 9.33 -14.55
CA ALA A 179 -3.11 8.38 -15.67
C ALA A 179 -2.98 9.10 -17.02
N ALA A 180 -3.66 10.23 -17.20
CA ALA A 180 -3.57 11.03 -18.43
C ALA A 180 -2.16 11.62 -18.64
N ASP A 181 -1.47 12.01 -17.58
CA ASP A 181 -0.09 12.49 -17.66
C ASP A 181 0.91 11.37 -18.01
N ASP A 182 0.71 10.16 -17.50
CA ASP A 182 1.52 8.98 -17.82
C ASP A 182 1.39 8.62 -19.30
N GLU A 183 0.17 8.68 -19.86
CA GLU A 183 -0.08 8.45 -21.29
C GLU A 183 0.62 9.48 -22.18
N LYS A 184 0.55 10.77 -21.83
CA LYS A 184 1.25 11.84 -22.56
C LYS A 184 2.76 11.65 -22.54
N THR A 185 3.32 11.30 -21.38
CA THR A 185 4.76 11.08 -21.20
C THR A 185 5.24 9.89 -22.01
N SER A 186 4.48 8.79 -21.99
CA SER A 186 4.81 7.56 -22.74
C SER A 186 4.72 7.78 -24.26
N SER A 187 3.68 8.47 -24.74
CA SER A 187 3.51 8.84 -26.15
C SER A 187 4.63 9.78 -26.62
N GLY A 188 4.98 10.80 -25.83
CA GLY A 188 6.07 11.73 -26.13
C GLY A 188 7.44 11.05 -26.17
N HIS A 189 7.72 10.13 -25.24
CA HIS A 189 8.98 9.39 -25.22
C HIS A 189 9.10 8.45 -26.42
N MET A 190 8.03 7.73 -26.79
CA MET A 190 7.99 6.87 -27.97
C MET A 190 8.11 7.66 -29.28
N HIS A 191 7.49 8.84 -29.37
CA HIS A 191 7.67 9.73 -30.52
C HIS A 191 9.09 10.29 -30.62
N GLY A 192 9.70 10.68 -29.50
CA GLY A 192 11.09 11.13 -29.43
C GLY A 192 12.09 10.05 -29.86
N LEU A 193 11.92 8.82 -29.35
CA LEU A 193 12.72 7.66 -29.75
C LEU A 193 12.60 7.36 -31.25
N ARG A 194 11.37 7.38 -31.79
CA ARG A 194 11.14 7.12 -33.22
C ARG A 194 11.75 8.21 -34.11
N ALA A 195 11.66 9.47 -33.72
CA ALA A 195 12.30 10.58 -34.42
C ALA A 195 13.84 10.49 -34.38
N ALA A 196 14.41 10.12 -33.22
CA ALA A 196 15.85 9.92 -33.07
C ALA A 196 16.37 8.74 -33.91
N MET A 197 15.63 7.63 -33.95
CA MET A 197 15.97 6.47 -34.79
C MET A 197 15.93 6.82 -36.28
N LEU A 198 14.91 7.56 -36.75
CA LEU A 198 14.82 8.02 -38.13
C LEU A 198 15.94 8.99 -38.51
N ALA A 199 16.33 9.88 -37.59
CA ALA A 199 17.44 10.80 -37.80
C ALA A 199 18.80 10.07 -37.85
N ALA A 200 19.01 9.05 -37.01
CA ALA A 200 20.23 8.24 -37.03
C ALA A 200 20.35 7.41 -38.33
N HIS A 201 19.24 6.84 -38.81
CA HIS A 201 19.22 6.08 -40.05
C HIS A 201 19.59 6.95 -41.27
N ARG A 202 19.09 8.21 -41.33
CA ARG A 202 19.46 9.15 -42.40
C ARG A 202 20.94 9.58 -42.39
N ARG A 203 21.63 9.53 -41.25
CA ARG A 203 23.07 9.87 -41.15
C ARG A 203 24.01 8.73 -41.52
N HIS A 204 23.52 7.50 -41.57
CA HIS A 204 24.34 6.32 -41.91
C HIS A 204 24.14 5.81 -43.33
N PHE A 205 23.05 6.21 -43.98
CA PHE A 205 22.70 5.75 -45.33
C PHE A 205 22.44 6.90 -46.31
N GLY A 206 22.89 8.12 -45.97
CA GLY A 206 22.79 9.32 -46.79
C GLY A 206 24.16 9.91 -47.09
#